data_AF-A0A9D4LPY3-F1
#
_entry.id   AF-A0A9D4LPY3-F1
#
_cell.length_a   1.000
_cell.length_b   1.000
_cell.length_c   1.000
_cell.angle_alpha   90.00
_cell.angle_beta   90.00
_cell.angle_gamma   90.00
#
_symmetry.space_group_name_H-M   'P 1'
#
loop_
_entity.id
_entity.type
_entity.pdbx_description
1 polymer ?
#
loop_
_entity_poly.entity_id
_entity_poly.type
_entity_poly.pdbx_seq_one_letter_code
_entity_poly.pdbx_strand_id
1 'polypeptide(L)'
;MKCKAYSREMMMSAYKAVKDDHLPVDRAAIMYGVPKQTLRDRVLNKVKISSRWGKDSLFTHEEELLVSHLEGLAQVGYGINRSQLKFLQVIWL
;
A
#
# COMPACT_ATOMS: atom_id res chain seq x y z
N MET A 1 -0.95 -12.41 -21.21
CA MET A 1 -1.84 -12.38 -20.02
C MET A 1 -2.20 -10.93 -19.72
N LYS A 2 -3.48 -10.55 -19.78
CA LYS A 2 -3.94 -9.20 -19.42
C LYS A 2 -4.18 -9.17 -17.91
N CYS A 3 -3.39 -8.40 -17.15
CA CYS A 3 -3.71 -8.13 -15.75
C CYS A 3 -4.90 -7.17 -15.71
N LYS A 4 -6.04 -7.63 -15.18
CA LYS A 4 -7.15 -6.73 -14.86
C LYS A 4 -6.68 -5.80 -13.74
N ALA A 5 -6.71 -4.50 -14.00
CA ALA A 5 -6.58 -3.52 -12.94
C ALA A 5 -7.78 -3.68 -12.00
N TYR A 6 -7.53 -4.04 -10.75
CA TYR A 6 -8.53 -4.05 -9.68
C TYR A 6 -8.11 -3.02 -8.63
N SER A 7 -9.10 -2.35 -8.03
CA SER A 7 -8.82 -1.40 -6.95
C SER A 7 -8.40 -2.14 -5.67
N ARG A 8 -7.49 -1.54 -4.90
CA ARG A 8 -7.09 -2.03 -3.58
C ARG A 8 -8.30 -2.21 -2.66
N GLU A 9 -9.26 -1.29 -2.74
CA GLU A 9 -10.47 -1.29 -1.92
C GLU A 9 -11.32 -2.54 -2.20
N MET A 10 -11.54 -2.85 -3.48
CA MET A 10 -12.30 -4.04 -3.89
C MET A 10 -11.66 -5.33 -3.39
N MET A 11 -10.32 -5.40 -3.44
CA MET A 11 -9.57 -6.54 -2.90
C MET A 11 -9.69 -6.67 -1.38
N MET A 12 -9.75 -5.54 -0.68
CA MET A 12 -9.88 -5.50 0.77
C MET A 12 -11.29 -5.91 1.22
N SER A 13 -12.32 -5.42 0.53
CA SER A 13 -13.71 -5.82 0.74
C SER A 13 -13.92 -7.31 0.46
N ALA A 14 -13.35 -7.82 -0.64
CA ALA A 14 -13.41 -9.25 -0.96
C ALA A 14 -12.73 -10.12 0.10
N TYR A 15 -11.57 -9.67 0.62
CA TYR A 15 -10.87 -10.40 1.68
C TYR A 15 -11.67 -10.44 2.99
N LYS A 16 -12.26 -9.30 3.38
CA LYS A 16 -13.14 -9.22 4.56
C LYS A 16 -14.34 -10.16 4.41
N ALA A 17 -15.02 -10.12 3.26
CA ALA A 17 -16.14 -11.01 2.97
C ALA A 17 -15.79 -12.51 3.09
N VAL A 18 -14.57 -12.91 2.71
CA VAL A 18 -14.13 -14.31 2.86
C VAL A 18 -13.77 -14.66 4.31
N LYS A 19 -13.17 -13.72 5.06
CA LYS A 19 -12.71 -13.97 6.44
C LYS A 19 -13.82 -13.82 7.47
N ASP A 20 -14.62 -12.78 7.35
CA ASP A 20 -15.64 -12.37 8.31
C ASP A 20 -16.99 -13.05 8.00
N ASP A 21 -17.42 -13.04 6.73
CA ASP A 21 -18.71 -13.61 6.30
C ASP A 21 -18.60 -15.08 5.81
N HIS A 22 -17.40 -15.68 5.89
CA HIS A 22 -17.10 -17.04 5.43
C HIS A 22 -17.55 -17.36 3.99
N LEU A 23 -17.61 -16.34 3.12
CA LEU A 23 -17.98 -16.54 1.72
C LEU A 23 -16.90 -17.35 0.98
N PRO A 24 -17.30 -18.26 0.07
CA PRO A 24 -16.33 -18.97 -0.74
C PRO A 24 -15.57 -17.99 -1.65
N VAL A 25 -14.26 -18.21 -1.76
CA VAL A 25 -13.32 -17.34 -2.51
C VAL A 25 -13.81 -17.08 -3.93
N ASP A 26 -14.42 -18.07 -4.57
CA ASP A 26 -14.91 -17.98 -5.94
C ASP A 26 -16.06 -16.99 -6.06
N ARG A 27 -16.98 -17.00 -5.10
CA ARG A 27 -18.14 -16.11 -5.07
C ARG A 27 -17.70 -14.69 -4.75
N ALA A 28 -16.83 -14.51 -3.77
CA ALA A 28 -16.26 -13.20 -3.44
C ALA A 28 -15.47 -12.60 -4.63
N ALA A 29 -14.68 -13.42 -5.33
CA ALA A 29 -13.93 -12.96 -6.50
C ALA A 29 -14.83 -12.42 -7.61
N ILE A 30 -15.96 -13.10 -7.88
CA ILE A 30 -16.94 -12.67 -8.87
C ILE A 30 -17.66 -11.40 -8.41
N MET A 31 -18.12 -11.36 -7.15
CA MET A 31 -18.88 -10.23 -6.61
C MET A 31 -18.10 -8.92 -6.62
N TYR A 32 -16.81 -8.96 -6.24
CA TYR A 32 -15.96 -7.77 -6.17
C TYR A 32 -15.08 -7.57 -7.41
N GLY A 33 -15.19 -8.43 -8.42
CA GLY A 33 -14.45 -8.31 -9.68
C GLY A 33 -12.93 -8.47 -9.54
N VAL A 34 -12.45 -9.22 -8.55
CA VAL A 34 -11.02 -9.42 -8.26
C VAL A 34 -10.52 -10.78 -8.76
N PRO A 35 -9.24 -10.92 -9.13
CA PRO A 35 -8.69 -12.20 -9.55
C PRO A 35 -8.73 -13.25 -8.43
N LYS A 36 -9.41 -14.36 -8.70
CA LYS A 36 -9.59 -15.49 -7.76
C LYS A 36 -8.29 -15.99 -7.15
N GLN A 37 -7.25 -16.18 -7.96
CA GLN A 37 -5.96 -16.69 -7.48
C GLN A 37 -5.28 -15.70 -6.54
N THR A 38 -5.30 -14.41 -6.87
CA THR A 38 -4.70 -13.38 -6.03
C THR A 38 -5.48 -13.19 -4.72
N LEU A 39 -6.81 -13.29 -4.74
CA LEU A 39 -7.62 -13.30 -3.52
C LEU A 39 -7.26 -14.51 -2.64
N ARG A 40 -7.16 -15.70 -3.24
CA ARG A 40 -6.77 -16.94 -2.54
C ARG A 40 -5.39 -16.83 -1.90
N ASP A 41 -4.39 -16.34 -2.63
CA ASP A 41 -3.02 -16.20 -2.12
C ASP A 41 -2.95 -15.26 -0.91
N ARG A 42 -3.76 -14.20 -0.90
CA ARG A 42 -3.90 -13.29 0.25
C ARG A 42 -4.63 -13.95 1.43
N VAL A 43 -5.71 -14.70 1.18
CA VAL A 43 -6.47 -15.43 2.23
C VAL A 43 -5.63 -16.50 2.92
N LEU A 44 -4.73 -17.14 2.17
CA LEU A 44 -3.76 -18.13 2.65
C LEU A 44 -2.50 -17.48 3.28
N ASN A 45 -2.48 -16.17 3.50
CA ASN A 45 -1.36 -15.40 4.05
C ASN A 45 -0.03 -15.54 3.27
N LYS A 46 -0.06 -15.96 2.00
CA LYS A 46 1.15 -16.02 1.15
C LYS A 46 1.62 -14.63 0.75
N VAL A 47 0.69 -13.68 0.67
CA VAL A 47 0.94 -12.28 0.30
C VAL A 47 0.17 -11.37 1.25
N LYS A 48 0.83 -10.35 1.81
CA LYS A 48 0.16 -9.36 2.67
C LYS A 48 -0.88 -8.59 1.85
N ILE A 49 -2.05 -8.31 2.43
CA ILE A 49 -3.10 -7.54 1.73
C ILE A 49 -2.66 -6.12 1.38
N SER A 50 -1.83 -5.51 2.22
CA SER A 50 -1.28 -4.17 2.05
C SER A 50 -0.19 -4.06 0.99
N SER A 51 0.39 -5.19 0.56
CA SER A 51 1.46 -5.22 -0.43
C SER A 51 0.99 -4.55 -1.72
N ARG A 52 1.77 -3.55 -2.15
CA ARG A 52 1.64 -2.93 -3.46
C ARG A 52 2.20 -3.87 -4.52
N TRP A 53 1.76 -3.68 -5.75
CA TRP A 53 2.43 -4.29 -6.89
C TRP A 53 3.70 -3.53 -7.19
N GLY A 54 4.80 -4.25 -7.42
CA GLY A 54 6.11 -3.69 -7.69
C GLY A 54 7.13 -4.02 -6.61
N LYS A 55 8.35 -3.51 -6.80
CA LYS A 55 9.42 -3.58 -5.80
C LYS A 55 8.97 -2.78 -4.57
N ASP A 56 9.32 -3.26 -3.39
CA ASP A 56 9.09 -2.51 -2.17
C ASP A 56 9.73 -1.12 -2.28
N SER A 57 9.15 -0.13 -1.60
CA SER A 57 9.73 1.21 -1.56
C SER A 57 11.14 1.11 -1.02
N LEU A 58 12.10 1.78 -1.66
CA LEU A 58 13.41 2.00 -1.06
C LEU A 58 13.33 2.84 0.22
N PHE A 59 12.20 3.54 0.39
CA PHE A 59 11.92 4.36 1.55
C PHE A 59 11.74 3.50 2.81
N THR A 60 12.67 3.65 3.75
CA THR A 60 12.67 3.05 5.10
C THR A 60 11.79 3.90 6.04
N HIS A 61 11.45 3.41 7.23
CA HIS A 61 10.62 4.14 8.21
C HIS A 61 11.12 5.58 8.50
N GLU A 62 12.43 5.78 8.50
CA GLU A 62 13.07 7.10 8.69
C GLU A 62 12.71 8.09 7.56
N GLU A 63 12.53 7.60 6.34
CA GLU A 63 12.15 8.43 5.20
C GLU A 63 10.67 8.78 5.22
N GLU A 64 9.81 7.96 5.85
CA GLU A 64 8.40 8.33 6.11
C GLU A 64 8.31 9.51 7.11
N LEU A 65 9.14 9.50 8.15
CA LEU A 65 9.27 10.62 9.11
C LEU A 65 9.77 11.89 8.42
N LEU A 66 10.76 11.76 7.52
CA LEU A 66 11.25 12.87 6.72
C LEU A 66 10.12 13.48 5.89
N VAL A 67 9.31 12.65 5.20
CA VAL A 67 8.17 13.11 4.38
C VAL A 67 7.14 13.87 5.23
N SER A 68 6.73 13.31 6.37
CA SER A 68 5.80 13.98 7.30
C SER A 68 6.32 15.35 7.76
N HIS A 69 7.61 15.43 8.07
CA HIS A 69 8.25 16.70 8.44
C HIS A 69 8.25 17.73 7.30
N LEU A 70 8.51 17.29 6.07
CA LEU A 70 8.46 18.15 4.88
C LEU A 70 7.06 18.67 4.60
N GLU A 71 6.03 17.83 4.78
CA GLU A 71 4.63 18.24 4.65
C GLU A 71 4.28 19.34 5.65
N GLY A 72 4.72 19.21 6.90
CA GLY A 72 4.56 20.25 7.92
C GLY A 72 5.24 21.56 7.55
N LEU A 73 6.48 21.51 7.07
CA LEU A 73 7.22 22.71 6.64
C LEU A 73 6.59 23.37 5.40
N ALA A 74 6.10 22.57 4.45
CA ALA A 74 5.37 23.07 3.30
C ALA A 74 4.06 23.76 3.69
N GLN A 75 3.33 23.23 4.68
CA GLN A 75 2.09 23.84 5.18
C GLN A 75 2.33 25.21 5.84
N VAL A 76 3.48 25.38 6.50
CA VAL A 76 3.92 26.66 7.08
C VAL A 76 4.45 27.63 6.01
N GLY A 77 4.65 27.16 4.77
CA GLY A 77 5.14 27.96 3.64
C GLY A 77 6.66 28.01 3.52
N TYR A 78 7.39 27.13 4.22
CA TYR A 78 8.84 27.02 4.07
C TYR A 78 9.19 26.14 2.86
N GLY A 79 9.72 26.77 1.81
CA GLY A 79 10.32 26.06 0.68
C GLY A 79 11.71 25.54 1.04
N ILE A 80 11.87 24.21 1.07
CA ILE A 80 13.15 23.56 1.38
C ILE A 80 13.90 23.25 0.10
N ASN A 81 15.17 23.64 0.05
CA ASN A 81 16.06 23.31 -1.05
C ASN A 81 16.63 21.90 -0.91
N ARG A 82 16.98 21.27 -2.04
CA ARG A 82 17.54 19.90 -2.06
C ARG A 82 18.80 19.75 -1.19
N SER A 83 19.61 20.80 -1.07
CA SER A 83 20.78 20.81 -0.17
C SER A 83 20.39 20.75 1.30
N GLN A 84 19.36 21.48 1.71
CA GLN A 84 18.82 21.46 3.06
C GLN A 84 18.15 20.12 3.37
N LEU A 85 17.44 19.54 2.39
CA LEU A 85 16.85 18.21 2.51
C LEU A 85 17.90 17.12 2.80
N LYS A 86 19.03 17.14 2.08
CA LYS A 86 20.14 16.21 2.32
C LYS A 86 20.76 16.39 3.70
N PHE A 87 20.85 17.63 4.17
CA PHE A 87 21.35 17.93 5.51
C PHE A 87 20.42 17.39 6.60
N LEU A 88 19.11 17.56 6.44
CA LEU A 88 18.11 16.99 7.36
C LEU A 88 18.17 15.46 7.38
N GLN A 89 18.37 14.82 6.24
CA GLN A 89 18.54 13.36 6.18
C GLN A 89 19.73 12.87 7.00
N VAL A 90 20.82 13.65 7.12
CA VAL A 90 22.04 13.26 7.86
C VAL A 90 21.94 13.53 9.36
N ILE A 91 21.08 14.45 9.79
CA ILE A 91 20.94 14.81 11.22
C ILE A 91 20.02 13.84 11.97
N TRP A 92 19.02 13.30 11.28
CA TRP A 92 17.96 12.48 11.88
C TRP A 92 18.17 10.97 11.68
N LEU A 93 19.35 10.57 11.18
CA LEU A 93 19.86 9.20 11.00
C LEU A 93 21.10 9.00 11.89
#